data_AF-A0A3L7UYY2-F1
#
_entry.id   AF-A0A3L7UYY2-F1
#
_cell.length_a   1.000
_cell.length_b   1.000
_cell.length_c   1.000
_cell.angle_alpha   90.00
_cell.angle_beta   90.00
_cell.angle_gamma   90.00
#
_symmetry.space_group_name_H-M   'P 1'
#
loop_
_entity.id
_entity.type
_entity.pdbx_description
1 polymer ?
#
loop_
_entity_poly.entity_id
_entity_poly.type
_entity_poly.pdbx_seq_one_letter_code
_entity_poly.pdbx_strand_id
1 'polypeptide(L)'
;MSKSLPSPLLSVPLSQFVVIDVQERLLPVIQDHQKIAASIRFLMDSAALLRVSTFVSEQYPKGLGPTVELLRNHSATVTTFEKLKFSAAEALTTNLSVMRIPPLEHRPSSAFGFSFTPEVISELKHSRCKVEQIVLAGIETHICVQQTALELFQMGYQVFVPADCVGSRNIDDHQWALQRMAHAGVIITTAEAIAFEWCERAGNASFKTLSRRVRDRDAERSTTSASRVP
;
A
#
# COMPACT_ATOMS: atom_id res chain seq x y z
N MET A 1 -25.75 9.14 -19.23
CA MET A 1 -25.26 7.77 -18.95
C MET A 1 -24.76 7.76 -17.51
N SER A 2 -25.40 7.04 -16.60
CA SER A 2 -24.95 6.94 -15.21
C SER A 2 -23.59 6.24 -15.16
N LYS A 3 -22.52 6.94 -14.79
CA LYS A 3 -21.24 6.28 -14.49
C LYS A 3 -21.50 5.35 -13.30
N SER A 4 -21.29 4.04 -13.48
CA SER A 4 -21.32 3.08 -12.39
C SER A 4 -20.25 3.45 -11.37
N LEU A 5 -20.59 3.45 -10.09
CA LEU A 5 -19.60 3.64 -9.02
C LEU A 5 -18.51 2.56 -9.15
N PRO A 6 -17.23 2.90 -8.93
CA PRO A 6 -16.17 1.91 -8.96
C PRO A 6 -16.41 0.84 -7.89
N SER A 7 -16.02 -0.40 -8.19
CA SER A 7 -16.19 -1.53 -7.26
C SER A 7 -15.46 -1.23 -5.94
N PRO A 8 -16.10 -1.48 -4.77
CA PRO A 8 -15.45 -1.34 -3.48
C PRO A 8 -14.44 -2.47 -3.19
N LEU A 9 -14.43 -3.53 -4.02
CA LEU A 9 -13.51 -4.66 -3.87
C LEU A 9 -12.21 -4.43 -4.65
N LEU A 10 -11.10 -4.89 -4.07
CA LEU A 10 -9.80 -4.91 -4.73
C LEU A 10 -9.78 -5.89 -5.91
N SER A 11 -9.02 -5.51 -6.94
CA SER A 11 -8.72 -6.37 -8.08
C SER A 11 -7.25 -6.23 -8.46
N VAL A 12 -6.59 -7.34 -8.78
CA VAL A 12 -5.17 -7.37 -9.16
C VAL A 12 -4.82 -6.35 -10.26
N PRO A 13 -5.54 -6.25 -11.40
CA PRO A 13 -5.13 -5.35 -12.48
C PRO A 13 -5.30 -3.87 -12.12
N LEU A 14 -6.09 -3.52 -11.12
CA LEU A 14 -6.27 -2.12 -10.71
C LEU A 14 -5.44 -1.76 -9.49
N SER A 15 -4.71 -2.72 -8.92
CA SER A 15 -4.05 -2.58 -7.62
C SER A 15 -2.55 -2.34 -7.73
N GLN A 16 -2.06 -1.51 -6.82
CA GLN A 16 -0.66 -1.31 -6.55
C GLN A 16 -0.44 -1.42 -5.04
N PHE A 17 0.51 -2.25 -4.62
CA PHE A 17 0.92 -2.31 -3.23
C PHE A 17 2.08 -1.36 -2.97
N VAL A 18 2.04 -0.65 -1.84
CA VAL A 18 3.07 0.30 -1.42
C VAL A 18 3.39 0.08 0.05
N VAL A 19 4.68 -0.07 0.35
CA VAL A 19 5.22 -0.19 1.72
C VAL A 19 5.99 1.09 2.07
N ILE A 20 5.59 1.75 3.15
CA ILE A 20 6.11 3.04 3.57
C ILE A 20 7.10 2.89 4.73
N ASP A 21 8.35 3.25 4.49
CA ASP A 21 9.36 3.62 5.48
C ASP A 21 9.61 2.59 6.60
N VAL A 22 9.50 1.29 6.30
CA VAL A 22 9.76 0.21 7.27
C VAL A 22 11.27 -0.03 7.41
N GLN A 23 11.95 0.89 8.10
CA GLN A 23 13.41 0.98 8.13
C GLN A 23 14.03 0.53 9.44
N GLU A 24 15.30 0.12 9.40
CA GLU A 24 16.04 -0.50 10.51
C GLU A 24 16.09 0.33 11.79
N ARG A 25 16.15 1.67 11.71
CA ARG A 25 16.17 2.53 12.90
C ARG A 25 14.80 3.01 13.34
N LEU A 26 13.79 2.94 12.47
CA LEU A 26 12.42 3.34 12.80
C LEU A 26 11.61 2.19 13.37
N LEU A 27 11.69 1.00 12.78
CA LEU A 27 10.84 -0.13 13.14
C LEU A 27 10.95 -0.53 14.63
N PRO A 28 12.14 -0.57 15.28
CA PRO A 28 12.25 -1.05 16.66
C PRO A 28 11.51 -0.22 17.71
N VAL A 29 11.18 1.04 17.42
CA VAL A 29 10.43 1.91 18.34
C VAL A 29 8.91 1.85 18.13
N ILE A 30 8.45 1.12 17.12
CA ILE A 30 7.02 0.94 16.81
C ILE A 30 6.43 -0.14 17.71
N GLN A 31 5.21 0.07 18.21
CA GLN A 31 4.52 -0.96 18.98
C GLN A 31 4.19 -2.17 18.11
N ASP A 32 4.38 -3.37 18.68
CA ASP A 32 4.13 -4.65 18.00
C ASP A 32 4.83 -4.77 16.62
N HIS A 33 5.98 -4.10 16.47
CA HIS A 33 6.71 -3.98 15.21
C HIS A 33 7.03 -5.32 14.53
N GLN A 34 7.29 -6.39 15.30
CA GLN A 34 7.51 -7.74 14.76
C GLN A 34 6.25 -8.27 14.06
N LYS A 35 5.08 -8.13 14.69
CA LYS A 35 3.79 -8.56 14.12
C LYS A 35 3.47 -7.76 12.87
N ILE A 36 3.69 -6.44 12.92
CA ILE A 36 3.46 -5.55 11.76
C ILE A 36 4.37 -5.97 10.60
N ALA A 37 5.67 -6.12 10.83
CA ALA A 37 6.61 -6.48 9.77
C ALA A 37 6.31 -7.87 9.17
N ALA A 38 5.90 -8.86 9.98
CA ALA A 38 5.43 -10.15 9.49
C ALA A 38 4.16 -10.04 8.63
N SER A 39 3.25 -9.14 8.99
CA SER A 39 2.00 -8.90 8.25
C SER A 39 2.26 -8.21 6.92
N ILE A 40 3.15 -7.23 6.90
CA ILE A 40 3.63 -6.58 5.67
C ILE A 40 4.31 -7.63 4.79
N ARG A 41 5.16 -8.49 5.36
CA ARG A 41 5.83 -9.56 4.61
C ARG A 41 4.85 -10.55 3.99
N PHE A 42 3.84 -10.97 4.75
CA PHE A 42 2.75 -11.80 4.25
C PHE A 42 2.06 -11.14 3.04
N LEU A 43 1.81 -9.83 3.11
CA LEU A 43 1.13 -9.11 2.04
C LEU A 43 2.03 -8.90 0.81
N MET A 44 3.33 -8.67 0.99
CA MET A 44 4.32 -8.66 -0.11
C MET A 44 4.35 -10.02 -0.82
N ASP A 45 4.34 -11.11 -0.06
CA ASP A 45 4.31 -12.47 -0.62
C ASP A 45 3.01 -12.77 -1.37
N SER A 46 1.89 -12.27 -0.86
CA SER A 46 0.59 -12.40 -1.52
C SER A 46 0.55 -11.58 -2.81
N ALA A 47 1.06 -10.35 -2.77
CA ALA A 47 1.18 -9.49 -3.95
C ALA A 47 2.06 -10.13 -5.03
N ALA A 48 3.23 -10.67 -4.66
CA ALA A 48 4.11 -11.38 -5.59
C ALA A 48 3.44 -12.61 -6.22
N LEU A 49 2.77 -13.44 -5.42
CA LEU A 49 2.05 -14.62 -5.89
C LEU A 49 0.94 -14.26 -6.89
N LEU A 50 0.24 -13.15 -6.64
CA LEU A 50 -0.89 -12.69 -7.43
C LEU A 50 -0.50 -11.67 -8.52
N ARG A 51 0.80 -11.37 -8.65
CA ARG A 51 1.37 -10.42 -9.62
C ARG A 51 0.88 -8.98 -9.45
N VAL A 52 0.62 -8.57 -8.22
CA VAL A 52 0.42 -7.17 -7.86
C VAL A 52 1.81 -6.52 -7.70
N SER A 53 2.04 -5.42 -8.42
CA SER A 53 3.27 -4.65 -8.31
C SER A 53 3.46 -4.16 -6.86
N THR A 54 4.72 -4.00 -6.42
CA THR A 54 5.04 -3.48 -5.09
C THR A 54 6.10 -2.39 -5.17
N PHE A 55 5.83 -1.23 -4.54
CA PHE A 55 6.82 -0.17 -4.29
C PHE A 55 7.18 -0.10 -2.81
N VAL A 56 8.39 0.36 -2.53
CA VAL A 56 8.88 0.60 -1.16
C VAL A 56 9.45 2.00 -1.09
N SER A 57 9.04 2.79 -0.10
CA SER A 57 9.68 4.07 0.19
C SER A 57 10.64 3.97 1.37
N GLU A 58 11.72 4.76 1.32
CA GLU A 58 12.64 4.97 2.43
C GLU A 58 12.74 6.46 2.77
N GLN A 59 12.43 6.81 4.01
CA GLN A 59 12.60 8.15 4.54
C GLN A 59 14.06 8.33 4.94
N TYR A 60 14.78 9.28 4.32
CA TYR A 60 16.15 9.65 4.69
C TYR A 60 17.05 8.44 5.08
N PRO A 61 17.30 7.47 4.19
CA PRO A 61 17.94 6.19 4.54
C PRO A 61 19.36 6.36 5.11
N LYS A 62 20.07 7.42 4.74
CA LYS A 62 21.36 7.78 5.34
C LYS A 62 21.28 7.93 6.88
N GLY A 63 20.16 8.44 7.41
CA GLY A 63 19.96 8.64 8.83
C GLY A 63 19.07 7.59 9.51
N LEU A 64 18.12 6.98 8.79
CA LEU A 64 17.16 6.02 9.36
C LEU A 64 17.49 4.56 9.01
N GLY A 65 18.54 4.35 8.23
CA GLY A 65 18.91 3.04 7.70
C GLY A 65 18.01 2.63 6.52
N PRO A 66 18.40 1.56 5.82
CA PRO A 66 17.58 0.96 4.77
C PRO A 66 16.30 0.30 5.33
N THR A 67 15.41 -0.10 4.43
CA THR A 67 14.26 -0.99 4.70
C THR A 67 14.73 -2.24 5.43
N VAL A 68 14.02 -2.74 6.43
CA VAL A 68 14.46 -3.90 7.22
C VAL A 68 14.72 -5.15 6.38
N GLU A 69 15.71 -5.94 6.81
CA GLU A 69 16.16 -7.14 6.10
C GLU A 69 15.02 -8.13 5.79
N LEU A 70 14.08 -8.33 6.72
CA LEU A 70 12.91 -9.20 6.54
C LEU A 70 12.13 -8.88 5.24
N LEU A 71 12.01 -7.59 4.92
CA LEU A 71 11.29 -7.12 3.73
C LEU A 71 12.21 -7.02 2.50
N ARG A 72 13.50 -6.71 2.67
CA ARG A 72 14.48 -6.70 1.56
C ARG A 72 14.73 -8.08 0.99
N ASN A 73 14.77 -9.12 1.82
CA ASN A 73 14.94 -10.52 1.41
C ASN A 73 13.64 -11.11 0.82
N HIS A 74 12.82 -10.27 0.19
CA HIS A 74 11.63 -10.67 -0.54
C HIS A 74 11.98 -11.23 -1.91
N SER A 75 11.24 -12.25 -2.36
CA SER A 75 11.58 -12.99 -3.56
C SER A 75 11.25 -12.25 -4.86
N ALA A 76 10.34 -11.28 -4.81
CA ALA A 76 10.00 -10.45 -5.97
C ALA A 76 10.85 -9.19 -6.02
N THR A 77 11.18 -8.77 -7.24
CA THR A 77 11.74 -7.44 -7.50
C THR A 77 10.73 -6.38 -7.07
N VAL A 78 11.15 -5.50 -6.16
CA VAL A 78 10.37 -4.33 -5.74
C VAL A 78 11.10 -3.07 -6.18
N THR A 79 10.33 -2.01 -6.45
CA THR A 79 10.92 -0.71 -6.75
C THR A 79 11.04 0.10 -5.46
N THR A 80 12.28 0.36 -5.05
CA THR A 80 12.57 1.19 -3.87
C THR A 80 12.88 2.62 -4.30
N PHE A 81 12.37 3.60 -3.57
CA PHE A 81 12.71 5.01 -3.77
C PHE A 81 12.90 5.74 -2.44
N GLU A 82 13.79 6.74 -2.45
CA GLU A 82 14.08 7.56 -1.28
C GLU A 82 13.24 8.83 -1.27
N LYS A 83 12.92 9.33 -0.06
CA LYS A 83 12.22 10.60 0.10
C LYS A 83 12.66 11.35 1.37
N LEU A 84 12.41 12.66 1.34
CA LEU A 84 12.51 13.54 2.52
C LEU A 84 11.14 14.05 2.97
N LYS A 85 10.16 14.17 2.06
CA LYS A 85 8.78 14.51 2.41
C LYS A 85 8.14 13.34 3.16
N PHE A 86 7.32 13.64 4.16
CA PHE A 86 6.59 12.61 4.91
C PHE A 86 5.62 11.84 3.99
N SER A 87 4.82 12.55 3.20
CA SER A 87 4.00 11.93 2.15
C SER A 87 4.87 11.37 1.02
N ALA A 88 4.53 10.17 0.56
CA ALA A 88 5.09 9.54 -0.63
C ALA A 88 4.24 9.78 -1.90
N ALA A 89 3.09 10.45 -1.83
CA ALA A 89 2.12 10.52 -2.93
C ALA A 89 2.72 11.13 -4.22
N GLU A 90 3.47 12.23 -4.10
CA GLU A 90 4.15 12.84 -5.25
C GLU A 90 5.22 11.92 -5.87
N ALA A 91 6.04 11.29 -5.03
CA ALA A 91 7.08 10.38 -5.49
C ALA A 91 6.46 9.14 -6.15
N LEU A 92 5.37 8.62 -5.60
CA LEU A 92 4.58 7.55 -6.19
C LEU A 92 4.07 8.01 -7.55
N THR A 93 3.27 9.07 -7.63
CA THR A 93 2.69 9.55 -8.90
C THR A 93 3.74 9.88 -9.98
N THR A 94 4.94 10.34 -9.59
CA THR A 94 6.04 10.64 -10.52
C THR A 94 6.73 9.37 -11.04
N ASN A 95 7.04 8.41 -10.15
CA ASN A 95 7.58 7.09 -10.53
C ASN A 95 6.52 6.21 -11.22
N LEU A 96 5.24 6.53 -10.99
CA LEU A 96 4.07 5.96 -11.61
C LEU A 96 3.72 6.67 -12.93
N SER A 97 4.67 7.28 -13.63
CA SER A 97 4.48 7.82 -14.99
C SER A 97 4.16 6.75 -16.07
N VAL A 98 4.05 5.47 -15.66
CA VAL A 98 3.45 4.35 -16.43
C VAL A 98 1.94 4.16 -16.13
N MET A 99 1.44 4.75 -15.05
CA MET A 99 0.03 4.86 -14.65
C MET A 99 -0.55 6.20 -15.13
N ARG A 100 -1.06 6.24 -16.36
CA ARG A 100 -1.91 7.38 -16.75
C ARG A 100 -3.24 7.30 -16.01
N ILE A 101 -3.47 8.16 -15.02
CA ILE A 101 -4.80 8.43 -14.47
C ILE A 101 -5.30 9.80 -14.97
N PRO A 102 -6.51 9.87 -15.56
CA PRO A 102 -7.29 11.11 -15.55
C PRO A 102 -7.99 11.27 -14.19
N PRO A 103 -8.01 12.47 -13.58
CA PRO A 103 -8.71 12.74 -12.33
C PRO A 103 -10.20 12.34 -12.39
N LEU A 104 -10.78 11.97 -11.24
CA LEU A 104 -12.23 11.90 -11.08
C LEU A 104 -12.82 13.30 -11.34
N GLU A 105 -13.47 13.48 -12.48
CA GLU A 105 -14.19 14.71 -12.83
C GLU A 105 -15.18 15.09 -11.74
N HIS A 106 -14.94 16.24 -11.07
CA HIS A 106 -15.84 17.31 -10.57
C HIS A 106 -15.00 18.14 -9.56
N ARG A 107 -14.31 19.24 -9.91
CA ARG A 107 -14.78 20.66 -9.88
C ARG A 107 -13.56 21.62 -10.02
N PRO A 108 -13.75 22.94 -10.28
CA PRO A 108 -14.16 23.64 -11.50
C PRO A 108 -12.98 24.14 -12.38
N SER A 109 -13.32 24.70 -13.54
CA SER A 109 -12.47 25.12 -14.66
C SER A 109 -11.48 26.27 -14.38
N SER A 110 -10.17 26.02 -14.47
CA SER A 110 -9.17 26.85 -15.18
C SER A 110 -7.72 26.50 -14.79
N ALA A 111 -6.90 26.03 -15.75
CA ALA A 111 -5.43 26.21 -15.87
C ALA A 111 -4.87 25.22 -16.92
N PHE A 112 -4.84 25.58 -18.21
CA PHE A 112 -3.67 26.06 -18.97
C PHE A 112 -2.46 25.10 -19.06
N GLY A 113 -2.39 24.38 -20.19
CA GLY A 113 -1.24 24.40 -21.13
C GLY A 113 -0.09 23.40 -20.96
N PHE A 114 -0.10 22.31 -21.75
CA PHE A 114 1.10 21.77 -22.43
C PHE A 114 0.67 20.86 -23.60
N SER A 115 1.28 21.06 -24.78
CA SER A 115 0.91 20.38 -26.04
C SER A 115 1.71 19.09 -26.24
N PHE A 116 1.01 17.97 -26.48
CA PHE A 116 1.58 16.72 -26.99
C PHE A 116 0.87 16.35 -28.30
N THR A 117 1.64 15.90 -29.29
CA THR A 117 1.16 15.63 -30.64
C THR A 117 0.23 14.39 -30.72
N PRO A 118 -0.75 14.38 -31.66
CA PRO A 118 -1.79 13.34 -31.71
C PRO A 118 -1.30 11.91 -31.98
N GLU A 119 -0.24 11.71 -32.76
CA GLU A 119 0.28 10.36 -33.08
C GLU A 119 0.95 9.66 -31.89
N VAL A 120 1.68 10.38 -31.03
CA VAL A 120 2.33 9.77 -29.84
C VAL A 120 1.29 9.37 -28.78
N ILE A 121 0.12 10.01 -28.81
CA ILE A 121 -0.97 9.75 -27.89
C ILE A 121 -1.75 8.47 -28.25
N SER A 122 -1.90 8.14 -29.53
CA SER A 122 -2.73 7.01 -30.00
C SER A 122 -2.08 5.65 -29.78
N GLU A 123 -0.76 5.56 -29.93
CA GLU A 123 -0.04 4.28 -29.85
C GLU A 123 0.16 3.82 -28.40
N LEU A 124 0.35 4.75 -27.46
CA LEU A 124 0.41 4.43 -26.03
C LEU A 124 -0.99 4.19 -25.41
N LYS A 125 -2.10 4.48 -26.10
CA LYS A 125 -3.49 4.35 -25.58
C LYS A 125 -4.01 2.92 -25.48
N HIS A 126 -3.44 1.94 -26.18
CA HIS A 126 -4.12 0.66 -26.41
C HIS A 126 -3.73 -0.50 -25.47
N SER A 127 -2.76 -0.33 -24.58
CA SER A 127 -2.37 -1.36 -23.60
C SER A 127 -2.07 -0.77 -22.21
N ARG A 128 -3.02 -0.01 -21.64
CA ARG A 128 -2.86 0.63 -20.33
C ARG A 128 -3.58 -0.12 -19.21
N CYS A 129 -2.79 -0.74 -18.34
CA CYS A 129 -3.23 -1.13 -17.01
C CYS A 129 -3.45 0.15 -16.18
N LYS A 130 -4.71 0.54 -15.97
CA LYS A 130 -5.07 1.73 -15.20
C LYS A 130 -5.18 1.29 -13.75
N VAL A 131 -4.16 1.54 -12.94
CA VAL A 131 -4.32 1.36 -11.49
C VAL A 131 -5.18 2.49 -10.97
N GLU A 132 -6.13 2.11 -10.14
CA GLU A 132 -7.07 3.00 -9.46
C GLU A 132 -7.04 2.75 -7.95
N GLN A 133 -6.44 1.64 -7.51
CA GLN A 133 -6.45 1.14 -6.14
C GLN A 133 -5.02 1.09 -5.58
N ILE A 134 -4.81 1.76 -4.46
CA ILE A 134 -3.55 1.74 -3.73
C ILE A 134 -3.76 1.02 -2.40
N VAL A 135 -3.02 -0.06 -2.19
CA VAL A 135 -2.90 -0.68 -0.87
C VAL A 135 -1.66 -0.11 -0.19
N LEU A 136 -1.83 0.50 0.97
CA LEU A 136 -0.78 1.23 1.69
C LEU A 136 -0.50 0.60 3.05
N ALA A 137 0.73 0.12 3.23
CA ALA A 137 1.24 -0.43 4.48
C ALA A 137 2.48 0.34 4.94
N GLY A 138 2.92 0.15 6.20
CA GLY A 138 4.16 0.72 6.71
C GLY A 138 4.03 1.60 7.94
N ILE A 139 5.01 2.47 8.18
CA ILE A 139 5.15 3.25 9.41
C ILE A 139 5.59 4.69 9.11
N GLU A 140 5.32 5.69 9.95
CA GLU A 140 4.38 5.65 11.08
C GLU A 140 2.95 5.91 10.61
N THR A 141 1.96 5.26 11.24
CA THR A 141 0.54 5.37 10.85
C THR A 141 0.08 6.81 10.75
N HIS A 142 0.38 7.63 11.76
CA HIS A 142 -0.09 9.01 11.89
C HIS A 142 0.73 10.05 11.11
N ILE A 143 1.89 9.65 10.58
CA ILE A 143 2.82 10.55 9.87
C ILE A 143 2.82 10.20 8.37
N CYS A 144 3.75 9.34 7.94
CA CYS A 144 3.99 9.08 6.52
C CYS A 144 2.82 8.34 5.88
N VAL A 145 2.25 7.35 6.59
CA VAL A 145 1.11 6.57 6.07
C VAL A 145 -0.13 7.46 5.91
N GLN A 146 -0.55 8.14 6.97
CA GLN A 146 -1.74 9.01 6.92
C GLN A 146 -1.61 10.13 5.90
N GLN A 147 -0.47 10.85 5.85
CA GLN A 147 -0.30 11.93 4.87
C GLN A 147 -0.35 11.39 3.44
N THR A 148 0.32 10.27 3.18
CA THR A 148 0.29 9.61 1.86
C THR A 148 -1.13 9.16 1.49
N ALA A 149 -1.85 8.52 2.41
CA ALA A 149 -3.20 8.02 2.17
C ALA A 149 -4.19 9.16 1.85
N LEU A 150 -4.15 10.25 2.62
CA LEU A 150 -5.04 11.39 2.42
C LEU A 150 -4.74 12.13 1.11
N GLU A 151 -3.47 12.30 0.75
CA GLU A 151 -3.09 12.92 -0.52
C GLU A 151 -3.49 12.05 -1.72
N LEU A 152 -3.23 10.73 -1.68
CA LEU A 152 -3.67 9.81 -2.74
C LEU A 152 -5.19 9.78 -2.87
N PHE A 153 -5.93 9.79 -1.76
CA PHE A 153 -7.38 9.90 -1.78
C PHE A 153 -7.84 11.22 -2.43
N GLN A 154 -7.22 12.34 -2.08
CA GLN A 154 -7.50 13.65 -2.69
C GLN A 154 -7.18 13.67 -4.20
N MET A 155 -6.18 12.89 -4.64
CA MET A 155 -5.85 12.71 -6.05
C MET A 155 -6.83 11.77 -6.79
N GLY A 156 -7.79 11.17 -6.10
CA GLY A 156 -8.86 10.35 -6.68
C GLY A 156 -8.56 8.84 -6.75
N TYR A 157 -7.52 8.37 -6.05
CA TYR A 157 -7.27 6.94 -5.88
C TYR A 157 -8.20 6.34 -4.82
N GLN A 158 -8.56 5.07 -4.99
CA GLN A 158 -9.12 4.28 -3.90
C GLN A 158 -7.98 3.78 -3.03
N VAL A 159 -7.96 4.17 -1.76
CA VAL A 159 -6.86 3.83 -0.85
C VAL A 159 -7.35 2.83 0.19
N PHE A 160 -6.61 1.73 0.34
CA PHE A 160 -6.86 0.66 1.30
C PHE A 160 -5.69 0.59 2.28
N VAL A 161 -5.97 0.61 3.57
CA VAL A 161 -4.97 0.53 4.63
C VAL A 161 -5.27 -0.69 5.51
N PRO A 162 -4.49 -1.78 5.40
CA PRO A 162 -4.56 -2.89 6.34
C PRO A 162 -4.06 -2.44 7.72
N ALA A 163 -4.97 -2.38 8.71
CA ALA A 163 -4.67 -1.89 10.05
C ALA A 163 -3.59 -2.71 10.76
N ASP A 164 -3.49 -4.01 10.45
CA ASP A 164 -2.48 -4.93 10.98
C ASP A 164 -1.12 -4.86 10.26
N CYS A 165 -1.00 -3.98 9.26
CA CYS A 165 0.22 -3.71 8.49
C CYS A 165 0.71 -2.26 8.67
N VAL A 166 0.15 -1.52 9.63
CA VAL A 166 0.59 -0.16 9.96
C VAL A 166 0.78 -0.02 11.46
N GLY A 167 1.72 0.83 11.88
CA GLY A 167 1.95 1.08 13.30
C GLY A 167 2.57 2.43 13.60
N SER A 168 2.48 2.83 14.87
CA SER A 168 3.14 4.01 15.43
C SER A 168 3.80 3.65 16.76
N ARG A 169 4.63 4.54 17.29
CA ARG A 169 5.25 4.37 18.62
C ARG A 169 4.23 4.45 19.75
N ASN A 170 3.20 5.27 19.58
CA ASN A 170 2.10 5.44 20.51
C ASN A 170 0.82 4.86 19.91
N ILE A 171 0.06 4.12 20.72
CA ILE A 171 -1.19 3.49 20.31
C ILE A 171 -2.29 4.51 20.00
N ASP A 172 -2.36 5.62 20.74
CA ASP A 172 -3.37 6.66 20.56
C ASP A 172 -3.15 7.36 19.21
N ASP A 173 -1.90 7.70 18.88
CA ASP A 173 -1.55 8.27 17.59
C ASP A 173 -1.95 7.35 16.44
N HIS A 174 -1.67 6.05 16.57
CA HIS A 174 -2.08 5.04 15.60
C HIS A 174 -3.61 4.97 15.44
N GLN A 175 -4.35 4.90 16.56
CA GLN A 175 -5.81 4.77 16.54
C GLN A 175 -6.49 6.01 15.95
N TRP A 176 -6.10 7.21 16.37
CA TRP A 176 -6.64 8.45 15.82
C TRP A 176 -6.32 8.61 14.34
N ALA A 177 -5.16 8.14 13.89
CA ALA A 177 -4.82 8.16 12.48
C ALA A 177 -5.69 7.23 11.63
N LEU A 178 -5.93 6.00 12.09
CA LEU A 178 -6.86 5.09 11.43
C LEU A 178 -8.26 5.68 11.33
N GLN A 179 -8.77 6.29 12.41
CA GLN A 179 -10.09 6.93 12.42
C GLN A 179 -10.16 8.12 11.47
N ARG A 180 -9.12 8.97 11.46
CA ARG A 180 -9.04 10.12 10.56
C ARG A 180 -9.01 9.68 9.09
N MET A 181 -8.23 8.67 8.74
CA MET A 181 -8.19 8.11 7.39
C MET A 181 -9.56 7.54 7.00
N ALA A 182 -10.19 6.74 7.88
CA ALA A 182 -11.52 6.21 7.65
C ALA A 182 -12.56 7.32 7.40
N HIS A 183 -12.57 8.36 8.23
CA HIS A 183 -13.49 9.49 8.09
C HIS A 183 -13.28 10.28 6.79
N ALA A 184 -12.04 10.31 6.27
CA ALA A 184 -11.74 10.94 5.00
C ALA A 184 -12.21 10.11 3.78
N GLY A 185 -12.51 8.82 3.95
CA GLY A 185 -12.91 7.92 2.87
C GLY A 185 -11.85 6.88 2.46
N VAL A 186 -10.76 6.76 3.22
CA VAL A 186 -9.78 5.67 3.07
C VAL A 186 -10.37 4.39 3.67
N ILE A 187 -10.23 3.27 2.98
CA ILE A 187 -10.78 1.98 3.41
C ILE A 187 -9.81 1.32 4.39
N ILE A 188 -10.19 1.28 5.67
CA ILE A 188 -9.43 0.53 6.68
C ILE A 188 -9.89 -0.93 6.67
N THR A 189 -8.94 -1.86 6.52
CA THR A 189 -9.20 -3.30 6.39
C THR A 189 -8.08 -4.12 7.07
N THR A 190 -7.86 -5.37 6.67
CA THR A 190 -6.77 -6.24 7.17
C THR A 190 -5.99 -6.87 6.01
N ALA A 191 -4.76 -7.28 6.29
CA ALA A 191 -3.88 -7.91 5.29
C ALA A 191 -4.51 -9.17 4.69
N GLU A 192 -5.22 -9.96 5.50
CA GLU A 192 -5.89 -11.18 5.05
C GLU A 192 -7.05 -10.89 4.09
N ALA A 193 -7.91 -9.92 4.43
CA ALA A 193 -9.00 -9.50 3.56
C ALA A 193 -8.48 -9.07 2.19
N ILE A 194 -7.44 -8.23 2.17
CA ILE A 194 -6.79 -7.77 0.93
C ILE A 194 -6.28 -8.95 0.10
N ALA A 195 -5.56 -9.89 0.72
CA ALA A 195 -5.00 -11.04 0.02
C ALA A 195 -6.10 -11.92 -0.62
N PHE A 196 -7.23 -12.09 0.05
CA PHE A 196 -8.36 -12.86 -0.48
C PHE A 196 -9.20 -12.10 -1.51
N GLU A 197 -9.36 -10.78 -1.37
CA GLU A 197 -9.98 -9.96 -2.41
C GLU A 197 -9.19 -10.04 -3.72
N TRP A 198 -7.85 -9.90 -3.68
CA TRP A 198 -7.02 -10.12 -4.86
C TRP A 198 -7.06 -11.54 -5.40
N CYS A 199 -7.26 -12.54 -4.54
CA CYS A 199 -7.35 -13.94 -4.96
C CYS A 199 -8.65 -14.25 -5.72
N GLU A 200 -9.73 -13.51 -5.42
CA GLU A 200 -11.11 -13.60 -5.95
C GLU A 200 -11.83 -14.94 -5.81
N ARG A 201 -11.15 -16.07 -6.02
CA ARG A 201 -11.73 -17.42 -6.11
C ARG A 201 -11.00 -18.42 -5.24
N ALA A 202 -11.76 -19.23 -4.53
CA ALA A 202 -11.25 -20.38 -3.80
C ALA A 202 -10.90 -21.56 -4.72
N GLY A 203 -10.15 -22.52 -4.19
CA GLY A 203 -9.89 -23.81 -4.84
C GLY A 203 -8.76 -23.85 -5.88
N ASN A 204 -8.28 -22.68 -6.34
CA ASN A 204 -7.14 -22.60 -7.26
C ASN A 204 -5.78 -22.76 -6.51
N ALA A 205 -4.68 -22.87 -7.28
CA ALA A 205 -3.35 -23.06 -6.70
C ALA A 205 -2.92 -21.87 -5.82
N SER A 206 -3.20 -20.63 -6.25
CA SER A 206 -2.88 -19.42 -5.49
C SER A 206 -3.61 -19.39 -4.14
N PHE A 207 -4.90 -19.74 -4.12
CA PHE A 207 -5.70 -19.87 -2.90
C PHE A 207 -5.10 -20.87 -1.91
N LYS A 208 -4.70 -22.06 -2.39
CA LYS A 208 -4.09 -23.07 -1.51
C LYS A 208 -2.79 -22.58 -0.88
N THR A 209 -2.00 -21.81 -1.63
CA THR A 209 -0.77 -21.19 -1.14
C THR A 209 -1.07 -20.07 -0.14
N LEU A 210 -2.00 -19.17 -0.45
CA LEU A 210 -2.42 -18.07 0.44
C LEU A 210 -3.00 -18.60 1.75
N SER A 211 -3.92 -19.56 1.68
CA SER A 211 -4.54 -20.19 2.85
C SER A 211 -3.50 -20.84 3.78
N ARG A 212 -2.44 -21.43 3.22
CA ARG A 212 -1.32 -21.94 4.01
C ARG A 212 -0.57 -20.81 4.71
N ARG A 213 -0.20 -19.76 3.97
CA ARG A 213 0.51 -18.59 4.49
C ARG A 213 -0.25 -17.86 5.61
N VAL A 214 -1.58 -17.80 5.53
CA VAL A 214 -2.42 -17.25 6.61
C VAL A 214 -2.23 -18.06 7.90
N ARG A 215 -2.33 -19.40 7.81
CA ARG A 215 -2.12 -20.27 8.97
C ARG A 215 -0.72 -20.14 9.56
N ASP A 216 0.31 -20.07 8.70
CA ASP A 216 1.70 -19.94 9.13
C ASP A 216 1.92 -18.61 9.89
N ARG A 217 1.41 -17.50 9.34
CA ARG A 217 1.44 -16.17 9.98
C ARG A 217 0.71 -16.16 11.33
N ASP A 218 -0.47 -16.78 11.41
CA ASP A 218 -1.26 -16.77 12.64
C ASP A 218 -0.62 -17.63 13.74
N ALA A 219 0.06 -18.72 13.37
CA ALA A 219 0.88 -19.50 14.28
C ALA A 219 2.04 -18.67 14.86
N GLU A 220 2.75 -17.91 14.03
CA GLU A 220 3.83 -17.01 14.45
C GLU A 220 3.35 -15.87 15.36
N ARG A 221 2.16 -15.32 15.10
CA ARG A 221 1.54 -14.30 15.96
C ARG A 221 1.18 -14.86 17.34
N SER A 222 0.74 -16.12 17.40
CA SER A 222 0.30 -16.79 18.63
C SER A 222 1.47 -17.19 19.53
N THR A 223 2.61 -17.61 18.96
CA THR A 223 3.82 -17.93 19.73
C THR A 223 4.48 -16.68 20.32
N THR A 224 4.43 -15.55 19.61
CA THR A 224 4.98 -14.27 20.07
C THR A 224 4.14 -13.62 21.19
N SER A 225 2.84 -13.92 21.29
CA SER A 225 2.02 -13.46 22.43
C SER A 225 2.27 -14.24 23.73
N ALA A 226 2.83 -15.46 23.64
CA ALA A 226 3.04 -16.34 24.80
C ALA A 226 4.31 -15.99 25.61
N SER A 227 5.15 -15.07 25.13
CA SER A 227 6.36 -14.60 25.83
C SER A 227 6.16 -13.29 26.60
N ARG A 228 4.93 -12.76 26.69
CA ARG A 228 4.59 -11.67 27.61
C ARG A 228 3.97 -12.23 28.88
N VAL A 229 4.74 -12.13 29.98
CA VAL A 229 4.39 -11.94 31.41
C VAL A 229 5.41 -12.72 32.27
N PRO A 230 5.94 -12.15 33.37
CA PRO A 230 5.44 -10.98 34.12
C PRO A 230 6.15 -9.67 33.82
#